data_AF-S8E721-F1
#
_entry.id   AF-S8E721-F1
#
_cell.length_a   1.000
_cell.length_b   1.000
_cell.length_c   1.000
_cell.angle_alpha   90.00
_cell.angle_beta   90.00
_cell.angle_gamma   90.00
#
_symmetry.space_group_name_H-M   'P 1'
#
loop_
_entity.id
_entity.type
_entity.pdbx_description
1 polymer ?
#
loop_
_entity_poly.entity_id
_entity_poly.type
_entity_poly.pdbx_seq_one_letter_code
_entity_poly.pdbx_strand_id
1 'polypeptide(L)'
;KGNWILMGSNGGEMILSVDKYEIMNRANMDGRDLRIIDPVLSHPSTILVRDKAIVLNLEHIKGIITSEEFLLRSPMDDDIIPVVEELRRRRRRMDADAEDKNPFQFLVLDVTLEAICSFLSARTTELENSVYPALDLLTKRIVLSNMDDIRKLKSQMTRLSSRVHRAEYTVKEEIEKFLGDDDHMAELLLSRE
;
A
#
# COMPACT_ATOMS: atom_id res chain seq x y z
N LYS A 1 16.96 10.76 -8.81
CA LYS A 1 15.64 10.80 -9.49
C LYS A 1 14.98 9.44 -9.33
N GLY A 2 13.72 9.40 -8.94
CA GLY A 2 12.95 8.16 -8.86
C GLY A 2 12.09 7.98 -10.11
N ASN A 3 11.73 6.75 -10.43
CA ASN A 3 10.72 6.47 -11.45
C ASN A 3 9.34 6.45 -10.80
N TRP A 4 8.40 7.20 -11.36
CA TRP A 4 7.03 7.35 -10.86
C TRP A 4 6.05 7.22 -12.01
N ILE A 5 4.87 6.73 -11.72
CA ILE A 5 3.71 6.91 -12.58
C ILE A 5 2.77 7.90 -11.91
N LEU A 6 2.30 8.86 -12.68
CA LEU A 6 1.21 9.75 -12.33
C LEU A 6 -0.04 9.23 -13.01
N MET A 7 -1.10 9.06 -12.23
CA MET A 7 -2.42 8.66 -12.71
C MET A 7 -3.43 9.72 -12.28
N GLY A 8 -4.05 10.39 -13.25
CA GLY A 8 -5.04 11.44 -13.01
C GLY A 8 -6.46 10.89 -12.85
N SER A 9 -7.29 11.62 -12.10
CA SER A 9 -8.73 11.42 -11.99
C SER A 9 -9.42 11.38 -13.37
N ASN A 10 -8.96 12.24 -14.28
CA ASN A 10 -9.40 12.33 -15.68
C ASN A 10 -8.91 11.18 -16.59
N GLY A 11 -8.07 10.29 -16.06
CA GLY A 11 -7.51 9.18 -16.81
C GLY A 11 -6.24 9.44 -17.60
N GLY A 12 -5.68 10.64 -17.49
CA GLY A 12 -4.33 10.91 -17.96
C GLY A 12 -3.32 10.09 -17.17
N GLU A 13 -2.33 9.53 -17.85
CA GLU A 13 -1.23 8.81 -17.23
C GLU A 13 0.10 9.27 -17.78
N MET A 14 1.10 9.41 -16.91
CA MET A 14 2.43 9.84 -17.31
C MET A 14 3.49 9.14 -16.47
N ILE A 15 4.49 8.57 -17.14
CA ILE A 15 5.71 8.12 -16.46
C ILE A 15 6.63 9.34 -16.25
N LEU A 16 7.07 9.52 -15.02
CA LEU A 16 7.84 10.66 -14.56
C LEU A 16 9.18 10.21 -13.97
N SER A 17 10.25 10.91 -14.35
CA SER A 17 11.55 10.81 -13.69
C SER A 17 11.80 12.06 -12.85
N VAL A 18 11.10 12.15 -11.71
CA VAL A 18 11.17 13.29 -10.78
C VAL A 18 12.16 13.07 -9.64
N ASP A 19 12.71 14.15 -9.10
CA ASP A 19 13.43 14.12 -7.84
C ASP A 19 12.51 14.44 -6.64
N LYS A 20 13.09 14.41 -5.42
CA LYS A 20 12.34 14.62 -4.18
C LYS A 20 11.74 16.03 -4.11
N TYR A 21 12.45 17.06 -4.57
CA TYR A 21 11.99 18.45 -4.48
C TYR A 21 10.85 18.73 -5.46
N GLU A 22 10.90 18.13 -6.66
CA GLU A 22 9.79 18.20 -7.61
C GLU A 22 8.50 17.60 -7.03
N ILE A 23 8.60 16.48 -6.30
CA ILE A 23 7.46 15.86 -5.61
C ILE A 23 6.96 16.74 -4.46
N MET A 24 7.86 17.31 -3.65
CA MET A 24 7.49 18.20 -2.55
C MET A 24 6.66 19.38 -3.05
N ASN A 25 7.11 20.01 -4.12
CA ASN A 25 6.44 21.17 -4.70
C ASN A 25 5.09 20.79 -5.32
N ARG A 26 5.01 19.63 -6.00
CA ARG A 26 3.78 19.18 -6.66
C ARG A 26 2.69 18.77 -5.67
N ALA A 27 3.06 18.02 -4.65
CA ALA A 27 2.12 17.52 -3.65
C ALA A 27 1.88 18.49 -2.48
N ASN A 28 2.55 19.66 -2.48
CA ASN A 28 2.51 20.65 -1.40
C ASN A 28 2.87 20.04 -0.02
N MET A 29 3.99 19.32 0.04
CA MET A 29 4.39 18.53 1.22
C MET A 29 5.76 18.90 1.79
N ASP A 30 5.90 18.78 3.11
CA ASP A 30 7.19 18.94 3.82
C ASP A 30 8.13 17.75 3.51
N GLY A 31 9.43 18.02 3.48
CA GLY A 31 10.45 17.01 3.23
C GLY A 31 10.50 15.88 4.28
N ARG A 32 9.90 16.08 5.47
CA ARG A 32 9.68 15.08 6.52
C ARG A 32 8.67 14.02 6.11
N ASP A 33 7.54 14.44 5.53
CA ASP A 33 6.47 13.51 5.13
C ASP A 33 6.94 12.60 4.00
N LEU A 34 7.76 13.11 3.08
CA LEU A 34 8.36 12.29 2.02
C LEU A 34 9.41 11.27 2.51
N ARG A 35 9.92 11.38 3.74
CA ARG A 35 10.91 10.40 4.24
C ARG A 35 10.30 9.01 4.38
N ILE A 36 9.00 8.92 4.62
CA ILE A 36 8.33 7.63 4.83
C ILE A 36 8.29 6.78 3.54
N ILE A 37 8.36 7.42 2.37
CA ILE A 37 8.38 6.77 1.05
C ILE A 37 9.77 6.79 0.38
N ASP A 38 10.81 7.23 1.11
CA ASP A 38 12.19 7.20 0.65
C ASP A 38 12.65 5.74 0.42
N PRO A 39 13.31 5.40 -0.69
CA PRO A 39 13.66 4.02 -0.98
C PRO A 39 14.90 3.57 -0.19
N VAL A 40 15.71 4.52 0.31
CA VAL A 40 16.92 4.24 1.09
C VAL A 40 16.56 4.01 2.56
N LEU A 41 15.45 4.57 3.02
CA LEU A 41 15.01 4.47 4.41
C LEU A 41 13.96 3.38 4.58
N SER A 42 14.20 2.46 5.51
CA SER A 42 13.21 1.45 5.90
C SER A 42 12.25 2.03 6.94
N HIS A 43 11.04 2.39 6.51
CA HIS A 43 9.95 2.79 7.40
C HIS A 43 8.90 1.70 7.49
N PRO A 44 8.25 1.52 8.66
CA PRO A 44 7.11 0.62 8.78
C PRO A 44 5.95 1.10 7.91
N SER A 45 5.02 0.20 7.60
CA SER A 45 3.81 0.56 6.88
C SER A 45 3.04 1.67 7.61
N THR A 46 2.63 2.71 6.89
CA THR A 46 1.94 3.89 7.42
C THR A 46 1.10 4.54 6.33
N ILE A 47 -0.05 5.09 6.73
CA ILE A 47 -0.87 6.01 5.95
C ILE A 47 -0.77 7.34 6.66
N LEU A 48 -0.41 8.39 5.93
CA LEU A 48 -0.26 9.72 6.48
C LEU A 48 -1.19 10.67 5.76
N VAL A 49 -2.20 11.17 6.46
CA VAL A 49 -3.11 12.16 5.90
C VAL A 49 -2.64 13.57 6.23
N ARG A 50 -2.76 14.43 5.22
CA ARG A 50 -2.47 15.85 5.22
C ARG A 50 -3.63 16.55 4.51
N ASP A 51 -3.75 17.85 4.77
CA ASP A 51 -4.78 18.74 4.23
C ASP A 51 -5.04 18.58 2.71
N LYS A 52 -3.99 18.31 1.91
CA LYS A 52 -4.09 18.21 0.43
C LYS A 52 -3.55 16.90 -0.15
N ALA A 53 -3.12 15.97 0.70
CA ALA A 53 -2.49 14.75 0.23
C ALA A 53 -2.57 13.60 1.26
N ILE A 54 -2.66 12.38 0.76
CA ILE A 54 -2.50 11.15 1.53
C ILE A 54 -1.23 10.47 1.06
N VAL A 55 -0.26 10.28 1.96
CA VAL A 55 0.96 9.53 1.66
C VAL A 55 0.82 8.09 2.12
N LEU A 56 1.11 7.18 1.20
CA LEU A 56 1.07 5.74 1.42
C LEU A 56 2.49 5.19 1.44
N ASN A 57 2.85 4.53 2.53
CA ASN A 57 3.96 3.59 2.58
C ASN A 57 3.37 2.27 3.08
N LEU A 58 2.99 1.37 2.19
CA LEU A 58 2.37 0.09 2.56
C LEU A 58 3.10 -1.05 1.87
N GLU A 59 3.92 -1.80 2.61
CA GLU A 59 4.74 -2.88 2.05
C GLU A 59 5.54 -2.43 0.80
N HIS A 60 5.19 -2.93 -0.39
CA HIS A 60 5.82 -2.56 -1.66
C HIS A 60 5.19 -1.31 -2.30
N ILE A 61 3.98 -0.91 -1.90
CA ILE A 61 3.24 0.23 -2.46
C ILE A 61 3.66 1.52 -1.77
N LYS A 62 4.29 2.42 -2.53
CA LYS A 62 4.70 3.74 -2.06
C LYS A 62 4.13 4.81 -2.97
N GLY A 63 3.28 5.69 -2.45
CA GLY A 63 2.64 6.69 -3.28
C GLY A 63 2.07 7.88 -2.53
N ILE A 64 1.61 8.86 -3.30
CA ILE A 64 0.98 10.08 -2.79
C ILE A 64 -0.31 10.28 -3.57
N ILE A 65 -1.42 10.38 -2.86
CA ILE A 65 -2.76 10.61 -3.39
C ILE A 65 -3.11 12.07 -3.15
N THR A 66 -3.52 12.79 -4.19
CA THR A 66 -4.19 14.09 -4.11
C THR A 66 -5.64 13.94 -4.60
N SER A 67 -6.42 15.02 -4.60
CA SER A 67 -7.78 15.00 -5.16
C SER A 67 -7.82 14.60 -6.62
N GLU A 68 -6.77 14.94 -7.37
CA GLU A 68 -6.75 14.83 -8.84
C GLU A 68 -5.69 13.86 -9.36
N GLU A 69 -4.67 13.54 -8.59
CA GLU A 69 -3.51 12.77 -9.05
C GLU A 69 -3.08 11.72 -8.03
N PHE A 70 -2.69 10.54 -8.53
CA PHE A 70 -2.00 9.54 -7.75
C PHE A 70 -0.59 9.35 -8.30
N LEU A 71 0.40 9.68 -7.47
CA LEU A 71 1.81 9.50 -7.74
C LEU A 71 2.25 8.18 -7.12
N LEU A 72 2.46 7.15 -7.94
CA LEU A 72 2.90 5.84 -7.49
C LEU A 72 4.35 5.60 -7.91
N ARG A 73 5.17 5.12 -6.97
CA ARG A 73 6.59 4.88 -7.19
C ARG A 73 6.84 3.52 -7.85
N SER A 74 7.93 3.44 -8.60
CA SER A 74 8.43 2.19 -9.20
C SER A 74 7.36 1.43 -10.01
N PRO A 75 6.76 2.06 -11.03
CA PRO A 75 5.63 1.48 -11.76
C PRO A 75 5.94 0.18 -12.54
N MET A 76 7.23 -0.17 -12.65
CA MET A 76 7.70 -1.36 -13.38
C MET A 76 7.99 -2.54 -12.45
N ASP A 77 7.79 -2.39 -11.13
CA ASP A 77 7.98 -3.49 -10.19
C ASP A 77 6.82 -4.49 -10.32
N ASP A 78 7.11 -5.80 -10.26
CA ASP A 78 6.13 -6.87 -10.50
C ASP A 78 4.93 -6.81 -9.54
N ASP A 79 5.15 -6.38 -8.30
CA ASP A 79 4.09 -6.21 -7.30
C ASP A 79 3.25 -4.94 -7.55
N ILE A 80 3.75 -3.98 -8.33
CA ILE A 80 3.09 -2.69 -8.60
C ILE A 80 2.26 -2.72 -9.89
N ILE A 81 2.71 -3.45 -10.90
CA ILE A 81 2.00 -3.57 -12.19
C ILE A 81 0.51 -3.94 -11.99
N PRO A 82 0.14 -4.95 -11.18
CA PRO A 82 -1.26 -5.31 -10.94
C PRO A 82 -2.08 -4.17 -10.32
N VAL A 83 -1.48 -3.37 -9.43
CA VAL A 83 -2.13 -2.21 -8.79
C VAL A 83 -2.49 -1.16 -9.82
N VAL A 84 -1.56 -0.85 -10.72
CA VAL A 84 -1.76 0.11 -11.81
C VAL A 84 -2.85 -0.37 -12.76
N GLU A 85 -2.82 -1.65 -13.15
CA GLU A 85 -3.84 -2.24 -14.04
C GLU A 85 -5.23 -2.24 -13.41
N GLU A 86 -5.32 -2.57 -12.12
CA GLU A 86 -6.59 -2.60 -11.41
C GLU A 86 -7.19 -1.19 -11.24
N LEU A 87 -6.36 -0.18 -10.92
CA LEU A 87 -6.81 1.21 -10.84
C LEU A 87 -7.33 1.70 -12.20
N ARG A 88 -6.59 1.42 -13.29
CA ARG A 88 -7.04 1.68 -14.67
C ARG A 88 -8.37 1.03 -14.99
N ARG A 89 -8.56 -0.20 -14.55
CA ARG A 89 -9.77 -0.98 -14.81
C ARG A 89 -10.97 -0.42 -14.04
N ARG A 90 -10.82 -0.09 -12.75
CA ARG A 90 -11.93 0.45 -11.94
C ARG A 90 -12.32 1.86 -12.34
N ARG A 91 -11.34 2.72 -12.63
CA ARG A 91 -11.60 4.09 -13.10
C ARG A 91 -12.45 4.10 -14.37
N ARG A 92 -12.11 3.25 -15.37
CA ARG A 92 -12.90 3.11 -16.60
C ARG A 92 -14.34 2.66 -16.37
N ARG A 93 -14.63 1.95 -15.27
CA ARG A 93 -16.01 1.58 -14.90
C ARG A 93 -16.75 2.76 -14.27
N MET A 94 -16.09 3.54 -13.40
CA MET A 94 -16.70 4.76 -12.83
C MET A 94 -17.05 5.79 -13.91
N ASP A 95 -16.24 5.91 -14.98
CA ASP A 95 -16.55 6.77 -16.12
C ASP A 95 -17.84 6.34 -16.85
N ALA A 96 -18.22 5.06 -16.77
CA ALA A 96 -19.43 4.52 -17.39
C ALA A 96 -20.67 4.66 -16.49
N ASP A 97 -20.48 4.62 -15.16
CA ASP A 97 -21.54 4.68 -14.16
C ASP A 97 -21.63 6.10 -13.56
N ALA A 98 -22.28 7.01 -14.31
CA ALA A 98 -22.33 8.44 -14.00
C ALA A 98 -23.03 8.84 -12.67
N GLU A 99 -23.68 7.89 -12.00
CA GLU A 99 -24.46 8.10 -10.76
C GLU A 99 -23.65 7.84 -9.47
N ASP A 100 -22.51 7.14 -9.54
CA ASP A 100 -21.70 6.80 -8.36
C ASP A 100 -20.29 7.39 -8.46
N LYS A 101 -20.20 8.71 -8.26
CA LYS A 101 -18.92 9.44 -8.28
C LYS A 101 -18.25 9.36 -6.93
N ASN A 102 -17.75 8.18 -6.56
CA ASN A 102 -16.85 8.08 -5.43
C ASN A 102 -15.59 8.93 -5.72
N PRO A 103 -15.16 9.84 -4.80
CA PRO A 103 -13.96 10.64 -5.01
C PRO A 103 -12.73 9.80 -5.37
N PHE A 104 -11.90 10.33 -6.27
CA PHE A 104 -10.74 9.63 -6.81
C PHE A 104 -9.81 9.09 -5.72
N GLN A 105 -9.58 9.85 -4.63
CA GLN A 105 -8.74 9.38 -3.53
C GLN A 105 -9.25 8.09 -2.86
N PHE A 106 -10.57 7.89 -2.78
CA PHE A 106 -11.13 6.68 -2.17
C PHE A 106 -10.99 5.48 -3.09
N LEU A 107 -11.15 5.67 -4.40
CA LEU A 107 -10.86 4.61 -5.36
C LEU A 107 -9.40 4.18 -5.25
N VAL A 108 -8.46 5.13 -5.19
CA VAL A 108 -7.03 4.82 -5.09
C VAL A 108 -6.72 4.11 -3.78
N LEU A 109 -7.29 4.58 -2.66
CA LEU A 109 -7.11 3.97 -1.35
C LEU A 109 -7.67 2.54 -1.32
N ASP A 110 -8.86 2.32 -1.86
CA ASP A 110 -9.50 1.01 -1.96
C ASP A 110 -8.64 0.02 -2.76
N VAL A 111 -8.25 0.39 -3.99
CA VAL A 111 -7.38 -0.46 -4.84
C VAL A 111 -6.06 -0.78 -4.14
N THR A 112 -5.46 0.21 -3.46
CA THR A 112 -4.19 0.03 -2.78
C THR A 112 -4.32 -0.90 -1.58
N LEU A 113 -5.34 -0.71 -0.74
CA LEU A 113 -5.57 -1.57 0.43
C LEU A 113 -5.92 -3.00 0.02
N GLU A 114 -6.75 -3.17 -1.01
CA GLU A 114 -7.08 -4.49 -1.55
C GLU A 114 -5.85 -5.22 -2.07
N ALA A 115 -4.94 -4.51 -2.77
CA ALA A 115 -3.69 -5.09 -3.24
C ALA A 115 -2.80 -5.57 -2.08
N ILE A 116 -2.69 -4.79 -1.00
CA ILE A 116 -1.91 -5.18 0.18
C ILE A 116 -2.53 -6.38 0.91
N CYS A 117 -3.85 -6.38 1.08
CA CYS A 117 -4.57 -7.52 1.65
C CYS A 117 -4.35 -8.79 0.82
N SER A 118 -4.48 -8.68 -0.50
CA SER A 118 -4.25 -9.80 -1.42
C SER A 118 -2.82 -10.31 -1.36
N PHE A 119 -1.84 -9.41 -1.35
CA PHE A 119 -0.41 -9.75 -1.24
C PHE A 119 -0.09 -10.46 0.08
N LEU A 120 -0.53 -9.92 1.22
CA LEU A 120 -0.28 -10.53 2.53
C LEU A 120 -1.00 -11.88 2.69
N SER A 121 -2.19 -12.01 2.12
CA SER A 121 -2.94 -13.27 2.07
C SER A 121 -2.17 -14.33 1.26
N ALA A 122 -1.72 -14.00 0.04
CA ALA A 122 -0.94 -14.90 -0.79
C ALA A 122 0.35 -15.37 -0.09
N ARG A 123 1.08 -14.45 0.55
CA ARG A 123 2.29 -14.78 1.34
C ARG A 123 1.99 -15.67 2.55
N THR A 124 0.80 -15.55 3.13
CA THR A 124 0.35 -16.42 4.23
C THR A 124 0.10 -17.83 3.72
N THR A 125 -0.62 -17.98 2.61
CA THR A 125 -0.87 -19.28 1.96
C THR A 125 0.42 -19.95 1.50
N GLU A 126 1.36 -19.22 0.90
CA GLU A 126 2.68 -19.76 0.50
C GLU A 126 3.46 -20.33 1.70
N LEU A 127 3.41 -19.61 2.82
CA LEU A 127 4.09 -20.06 4.03
C LEU A 127 3.39 -21.27 4.64
N GLU A 128 2.06 -21.30 4.69
CA GLU A 128 1.27 -22.46 5.12
C GLU A 128 1.61 -23.72 4.32
N ASN A 129 1.70 -23.59 3.00
CA ASN A 129 2.11 -24.67 2.10
C ASN A 129 3.51 -25.23 2.40
N SER A 130 4.37 -24.44 3.05
CA SER A 130 5.71 -24.87 3.48
C SER A 130 5.72 -25.40 4.92
N VAL A 131 4.91 -24.80 5.80
CA VAL A 131 4.84 -25.12 7.23
C VAL A 131 4.16 -26.47 7.48
N TYR A 132 3.00 -26.72 6.86
CA TYR A 132 2.24 -27.94 7.14
C TYR A 132 3.00 -29.23 6.79
N PRO A 133 3.68 -29.34 5.62
CA PRO A 133 4.50 -30.51 5.33
C PRO A 133 5.69 -30.67 6.28
N ALA A 134 6.34 -29.57 6.66
CA ALA A 134 7.48 -29.60 7.59
C ALA A 134 7.06 -30.12 8.98
N LEU A 135 5.89 -29.70 9.47
CA LEU A 135 5.33 -30.18 10.74
C LEU A 135 4.98 -31.68 10.70
N ASP A 136 4.39 -32.16 9.61
CA ASP A 136 4.10 -33.59 9.43
C ASP A 136 5.39 -34.43 9.42
N LEU A 137 6.43 -33.95 8.74
CA LEU A 137 7.74 -34.61 8.71
C LEU A 137 8.42 -34.66 10.10
N LEU A 138 8.33 -33.57 10.88
CA LEU A 138 8.87 -33.56 12.25
C LEU A 138 8.10 -34.52 13.17
N THR A 139 6.78 -34.58 13.01
CA THR A 139 5.91 -35.51 13.76
C THR A 139 6.29 -36.96 13.48
N LYS A 140 6.76 -37.27 12.26
CA LYS A 140 7.21 -38.61 11.85
C LYS A 140 8.65 -38.93 12.27
N ARG A 141 9.56 -37.94 12.27
CA ARG A 141 10.98 -38.15 12.63
C ARG A 141 11.64 -36.88 13.15
N ILE A 142 12.13 -36.94 14.38
CA ILE A 142 12.90 -35.86 15.01
C ILE A 142 14.37 -36.01 14.60
N VAL A 143 14.80 -35.23 13.61
CA VAL A 143 16.20 -35.10 13.17
C VAL A 143 16.59 -33.63 13.19
N LEU A 144 17.87 -33.34 13.46
CA LEU A 144 18.40 -31.96 13.54
C LEU A 144 18.08 -31.10 12.31
N SER A 145 18.18 -31.67 11.09
CA SER A 145 17.85 -30.95 9.84
C SER A 145 16.40 -30.45 9.82
N ASN A 146 15.45 -31.31 10.21
CA ASN A 146 14.02 -30.99 10.21
C ASN A 146 13.70 -29.90 11.25
N MET A 147 14.41 -29.93 12.39
CA MET A 147 14.26 -28.87 13.41
C MET A 147 14.77 -27.52 12.94
N ASP A 148 15.89 -27.49 12.19
CA ASP A 148 16.43 -26.23 11.68
C ASP A 148 15.53 -25.62 10.61
N ASP A 149 14.93 -26.44 9.75
CA ASP A 149 13.94 -25.99 8.77
C ASP A 149 12.68 -25.43 9.45
N ILE A 150 12.19 -26.08 10.51
CA ILE A 150 11.07 -25.57 11.31
C ILE A 150 11.41 -24.28 12.03
N ARG A 151 12.64 -24.10 12.54
CA ARG A 151 13.06 -22.83 13.15
C ARG A 151 13.06 -21.69 12.12
N LYS A 152 13.54 -21.95 10.90
CA LYS A 152 13.49 -20.96 9.80
C LYS A 152 12.04 -20.60 9.46
N LEU A 153 11.18 -21.60 9.28
CA LEU A 153 9.76 -21.40 8.99
C LEU A 153 9.04 -20.65 10.11
N LYS A 154 9.30 -20.99 11.38
CA LYS A 154 8.79 -20.25 12.55
C LYS A 154 9.22 -18.79 12.54
N SER A 155 10.49 -18.51 12.22
CA SER A 155 10.99 -17.13 12.11
C SER A 155 10.28 -16.36 11.00
N GLN A 156 10.07 -16.98 9.83
CA GLN A 156 9.31 -16.40 8.74
C GLN A 156 7.85 -16.13 9.14
N MET A 157 7.22 -17.07 9.86
CA MET A 157 5.86 -16.94 10.36
C MET A 157 5.72 -15.79 11.36
N THR A 158 6.64 -15.66 12.31
CA THR A 158 6.64 -14.52 13.24
C THR A 158 6.78 -13.19 12.50
N ARG A 159 7.66 -13.11 11.49
CA ARG A 159 7.84 -11.90 10.68
C ARG A 159 6.59 -11.56 9.87
N LEU A 160 5.96 -12.53 9.22
CA LEU A 160 4.74 -12.32 8.43
C LEU A 160 3.56 -11.93 9.32
N SER A 161 3.38 -12.61 10.46
CA SER A 161 2.35 -12.27 11.45
C SER A 161 2.51 -10.83 11.95
N SER A 162 3.73 -10.38 12.24
CA SER A 162 3.97 -8.98 12.60
C SER A 162 3.66 -7.99 11.47
N ARG A 163 3.82 -8.38 10.19
CA ARG A 163 3.47 -7.53 9.04
C ARG A 163 1.96 -7.40 8.86
N VAL A 164 1.24 -8.52 8.94
CA VAL A 164 -0.23 -8.55 8.90
C VAL A 164 -0.81 -7.70 10.02
N HIS A 165 -0.35 -7.91 11.26
CA HIS A 165 -0.83 -7.15 12.41
C HIS A 165 -0.53 -5.65 12.29
N ARG A 166 0.64 -5.28 11.74
CA ARG A 166 0.94 -3.87 11.47
C ARG A 166 0.02 -3.27 10.40
N ALA A 167 -0.21 -3.97 9.29
CA ALA A 167 -1.12 -3.48 8.26
C ALA A 167 -2.53 -3.27 8.82
N GLU A 168 -3.04 -4.25 9.59
CA GLU A 168 -4.32 -4.15 10.29
C GLU A 168 -4.35 -2.96 11.25
N TYR A 169 -3.34 -2.82 12.11
CA TYR A 169 -3.25 -1.73 13.08
C TYR A 169 -3.18 -0.36 12.39
N THR A 170 -2.33 -0.20 11.36
CA THR A 170 -2.19 1.05 10.61
C THR A 170 -3.50 1.45 9.96
N VAL A 171 -4.17 0.52 9.28
CA VAL A 171 -5.45 0.81 8.61
C VAL A 171 -6.50 1.19 9.65
N LYS A 172 -6.58 0.45 10.75
CA LYS A 172 -7.54 0.71 11.82
C LYS A 172 -7.29 2.04 12.52
N GLU A 173 -6.05 2.31 12.95
CA GLU A 173 -5.69 3.52 13.69
C GLU A 173 -5.97 4.78 12.86
N GLU A 174 -5.59 4.76 11.58
CA GLU A 174 -5.81 5.90 10.71
C GLU A 174 -7.30 6.06 10.39
N ILE A 175 -8.04 4.99 10.06
CA ILE A 175 -9.50 5.06 9.87
C ILE A 175 -10.22 5.54 11.14
N GLU A 176 -9.81 5.08 12.33
CA GLU A 176 -10.38 5.53 13.61
C GLU A 176 -10.07 7.01 13.90
N LYS A 177 -8.88 7.51 13.53
CA LYS A 177 -8.57 8.94 13.60
C LYS A 177 -9.46 9.78 12.68
N PHE A 178 -9.83 9.26 11.51
CA PHE A 178 -10.76 9.94 10.61
C PHE A 178 -12.20 9.87 11.11
N LEU A 179 -12.67 8.70 11.56
CA LEU A 179 -14.06 8.51 12.00
C LEU A 179 -14.35 9.10 13.39
N GLY A 180 -13.33 9.37 14.19
CA GLY A 180 -13.48 9.93 15.55
C GLY A 180 -13.76 11.43 15.59
N ASP A 181 -13.60 12.13 14.46
CA ASP A 181 -13.81 13.58 14.34
C ASP A 181 -14.45 13.91 12.98
N ASP A 182 -15.69 14.38 12.98
CA ASP A 182 -16.43 14.72 11.75
C ASP A 182 -15.69 15.79 10.91
N ASP A 183 -14.84 16.60 11.54
CA ASP A 183 -13.97 17.57 10.87
C ASP A 183 -12.80 16.89 10.12
N HIS A 184 -12.22 15.79 10.65
CA HIS A 184 -11.18 15.01 9.97
C HIS A 184 -11.74 14.14 8.82
N MET A 185 -13.01 13.70 8.91
CA MET A 185 -13.69 13.06 7.76
C MET A 185 -13.77 14.00 6.56
N ALA A 186 -13.89 15.31 6.80
CA ALA A 186 -13.85 16.30 5.73
C ALA A 186 -12.43 16.52 5.17
N GLU A 187 -11.36 16.28 5.95
CA GLU A 187 -9.97 16.37 5.45
C GLU A 187 -9.63 15.24 4.47
N LEU A 188 -10.26 14.07 4.59
CA LEU A 188 -10.17 13.03 3.57
C LEU A 188 -10.81 13.46 2.24
N LEU A 189 -11.71 14.46 2.25
CA LEU A 189 -12.26 15.08 1.05
C LEU A 189 -11.32 16.19 0.59
N LEU A 190 -10.27 15.81 -0.14
CA LEU A 190 -9.30 16.71 -0.79
C LEU A 190 -9.93 17.67 -1.84
N SER A 191 -11.26 17.63 -1.99
CA SER A 191 -12.07 18.29 -3.02
C SER A 191 -12.85 19.51 -2.53
N ARG A 192 -12.72 19.92 -1.26
CA ARG A 192 -13.44 21.10 -0.74
C ARG A 192 -12.75 22.41 -1.13
N GLU A 193 -13.25 23.03 -2.20
CA GLU A 193 -13.28 24.50 -2.36
C GLU A 193 -14.54 25.09 -1.72
#